data_AF-A0A1V5KVK2-F1
#
_entry.id   AF-A0A1V5KVK2-F1
#
_cell.length_a   1.000
_cell.length_b   1.000
_cell.length_c   1.000
_cell.angle_alpha   90.00
_cell.angle_beta   90.00
_cell.angle_gamma   90.00
#
_symmetry.space_group_name_H-M   'P 1'
#
loop_
_entity.id
_entity.type
_entity.pdbx_description
1 polymer ?
#
loop_
_entity_poly.entity_id
_entity_poly.type
_entity_poly.pdbx_seq_one_letter_code
_entity_poly.pdbx_strand_id
1 'polypeptide(L)' 'MTNTELEIMLDAATYLGAHSQPPPNGTDTAVDWWMDAAADVGAIAAKWDNHPLATAILIAIYGYLEEKAKAVTP' A
#
# COMPACT_ATOMS: atom_id res chain seq x y z
N MET A 1 15.49 13.89 -7.78
CA MET A 1 15.32 12.72 -6.91
C MET A 1 16.58 12.58 -6.08
N THR A 2 16.48 12.75 -4.78
CA THR A 2 17.56 12.46 -3.81
C THR A 2 17.66 10.95 -3.57
N ASN A 3 18.72 10.49 -2.91
CA ASN A 3 18.84 9.08 -2.51
C ASN A 3 17.69 8.66 -1.57
N THR A 4 17.30 9.53 -0.63
CA THR A 4 16.14 9.29 0.25
C THR A 4 14.85 9.17 -0.54
N GLU A 5 14.59 10.08 -1.48
CA GLU A 5 13.39 10.00 -2.32
C GLU A 5 13.37 8.71 -3.15
N LEU A 6 14.52 8.29 -3.68
CA LEU A 6 14.64 7.04 -4.43
C LEU A 6 14.36 5.81 -3.54
N GLU A 7 14.94 5.76 -2.35
CA GLU A 7 14.73 4.65 -1.41
C GLU A 7 13.27 4.56 -0.92
N ILE A 8 12.61 5.69 -0.67
CA ILE A 8 11.17 5.75 -0.38
C ILE A 8 10.36 5.16 -1.54
N MET A 9 10.67 5.56 -2.78
CA MET A 9 9.98 5.06 -3.96
C MET A 9 10.21 3.56 -4.17
N LEU A 10 11.39 3.04 -3.84
CA LEU A 10 11.68 1.60 -3.90
C LEU A 10 10.87 0.82 -2.87
N ASP A 11 10.80 1.27 -1.61
CA ASP A 11 9.96 0.63 -0.59
C ASP A 11 8.48 0.64 -1.00
N ALA A 12 8.00 1.77 -1.54
CA ALA A 12 6.62 1.89 -2.03
C ALA A 12 6.35 0.95 -3.21
N ALA A 13 7.31 0.78 -4.13
CA ALA A 13 7.20 -0.18 -5.23
C ALA A 13 7.21 -1.63 -4.73
N THR A 14 8.04 -1.95 -3.73
CA THR A 14 8.03 -3.26 -3.07
C THR A 14 6.69 -3.54 -2.40
N TYR A 15 6.12 -2.57 -1.69
CA TYR A 15 4.78 -2.66 -1.11
C TYR A 15 3.71 -2.96 -2.17
N LEU A 16 3.68 -2.19 -3.27
CA LEU A 16 2.75 -2.45 -4.37
C LEU A 16 2.93 -3.85 -4.96
N GLY A 17 4.18 -4.32 -5.13
CA GLY A 17 4.47 -5.66 -5.62
C GLY A 17 3.89 -6.76 -4.73
N ALA A 18 4.11 -6.64 -3.41
CA ALA A 18 3.62 -7.59 -2.41
C ALA A 18 2.08 -7.64 -2.36
N HIS A 19 1.43 -6.49 -2.54
CA HIS A 19 -0.03 -6.33 -2.42
C HIS A 19 -0.75 -6.19 -3.75
N SER A 20 -0.11 -6.57 -4.87
CA SER A 20 -0.60 -6.27 -6.22
C SER A 20 -1.94 -6.92 -6.59
N GLN A 21 -2.43 -7.89 -5.82
CA GLN A 21 -3.65 -8.64 -6.10
C GLN A 21 -4.61 -8.58 -4.89
N PRO A 22 -5.28 -7.43 -4.66
CA PRO A 22 -6.25 -7.34 -3.59
C PRO A 22 -7.43 -8.29 -3.86
N PRO A 23 -7.99 -8.95 -2.84
CA PRO A 23 -9.18 -9.78 -2.98
C PRO A 23 -10.41 -8.92 -3.31
N PRO A 24 -11.49 -9.52 -3.87
CA PRO A 24 -12.78 -8.84 -4.02
C PRO A 24 -13.32 -8.37 -2.67
N ASN A 25 -13.98 -7.22 -2.65
CA ASN A 25 -14.59 -6.72 -1.43
C ASN A 25 -15.76 -7.63 -0.99
N GLY A 26 -15.93 -7.77 0.32
CA GLY A 26 -17.04 -8.55 0.90
C GLY A 26 -16.79 -10.05 1.04
N THR A 27 -15.57 -10.53 0.78
CA THR A 27 -15.15 -11.89 1.15
C THR A 27 -14.54 -11.91 2.55
N ASP A 28 -14.62 -13.05 3.24
CA ASP A 28 -14.00 -13.22 4.56
C ASP A 28 -12.48 -12.98 4.51
N THR A 29 -11.84 -13.35 3.40
CA THR A 29 -10.40 -13.14 3.15
C THR A 29 -10.02 -11.68 2.91
N ALA A 30 -10.99 -10.80 2.62
CA ALA A 30 -10.69 -9.39 2.34
C ALA A 30 -10.33 -8.63 3.62
N VAL A 31 -10.96 -8.95 4.75
CA VAL A 31 -10.71 -8.25 6.01
C VAL A 31 -9.26 -8.43 6.46
N ASP A 32 -8.80 -9.67 6.55
CA ASP A 32 -7.43 -9.98 6.98
C ASP A 32 -6.40 -9.36 6.03
N TRP A 33 -6.63 -9.48 4.73
CA TRP A 33 -5.74 -8.91 3.72
C TRP A 33 -5.63 -7.38 3.82
N TRP A 34 -6.75 -6.68 4.00
CA TRP A 34 -6.75 -5.23 4.16
C TRP A 34 -6.11 -4.77 5.47
N MET A 35 -6.28 -5.55 6.54
CA MET A 35 -5.59 -5.29 7.82
C MET A 35 -4.07 -5.42 7.67
N ASP A 36 -3.60 -6.47 6.98
CA ASP A 36 -2.17 -6.66 6.71
C ASP A 36 -1.61 -5.55 5.81
N ALA A 37 -2.31 -5.20 4.73
CA ALA A 37 -1.91 -4.10 3.85
C ALA A 37 -1.81 -2.76 4.58
N ALA A 38 -2.78 -2.45 5.46
CA ALA A 38 -2.76 -1.22 6.27
C ALA A 38 -1.63 -1.22 7.31
N ALA A 39 -1.34 -2.38 7.92
CA ALA A 39 -0.22 -2.53 8.85
C ALA A 39 1.13 -2.27 8.16
N ASP A 40 1.32 -2.80 6.95
CA ASP A 40 2.52 -2.58 6.15
C ASP A 40 2.70 -1.11 5.75
N VAL A 41 1.62 -0.41 5.37
CA VAL A 41 1.66 1.04 5.13
C VAL A 41 2.16 1.78 6.37
N GLY A 42 1.62 1.45 7.55
CA GLY A 42 2.03 2.05 8.81
C GLY A 42 3.50 1.79 9.15
N ALA A 43 3.97 0.55 8.94
CA ALA A 43 5.36 0.17 9.19
C ALA A 43 6.35 0.90 8.27
N ILE A 44 6.03 1.01 6.97
CA ILE A 44 6.88 1.73 6.01
C ILE A 44 6.86 3.23 6.29
N ALA A 45 5.69 3.82 6.57
CA ALA A 45 5.62 5.23 6.94
C ALA A 45 6.44 5.54 8.20
N ALA A 46 6.37 4.67 9.22
CA ALA A 46 7.14 4.80 10.46
C ALA A 46 8.66 4.62 10.23
N LYS A 47 9.09 3.70 9.35
CA LYS A 47 10.50 3.53 8.96
C LYS A 47 11.10 4.85 8.46
N TRP A 48 10.31 5.65 7.76
CA TRP A 48 10.71 6.94 7.20
C TRP A 48 10.37 8.14 8.10
N ASP A 49 10.09 7.93 9.39
CA ASP A 49 9.67 8.99 10.32
C ASP A 49 8.49 9.83 9.79
N ASN A 50 7.53 9.15 9.15
CA ASN A 50 6.37 9.76 8.50
C ASN A 50 6.73 10.83 7.47
N HIS A 51 7.86 10.66 6.77
CA HIS A 51 8.31 11.56 5.70
C HIS A 51 7.15 11.86 4.74
N PRO A 52 6.89 13.14 4.38
CA PRO A 52 5.71 13.52 3.59
C PRO A 52 5.55 12.74 2.29
N LEU A 53 6.65 12.50 1.57
CA LEU A 53 6.63 11.70 0.34
C LEU A 53 6.22 10.25 0.59
N ALA A 54 6.73 9.60 1.64
CA ALA A 54 6.42 8.20 1.95
C ALA A 54 4.94 8.04 2.28
N THR A 55 4.41 8.91 3.14
CA THR A 55 2.98 8.92 3.49
C THR A 55 2.10 9.18 2.27
N ALA A 56 2.44 10.16 1.42
CA ALA A 56 1.65 10.49 0.24
C ALA A 56 1.60 9.35 -0.77
N ILE A 57 2.75 8.73 -1.08
CA ILE A 57 2.80 7.66 -2.08
C ILE A 57 2.14 6.37 -1.58
N LEU A 58 2.33 6.00 -0.30
CA LEU A 58 1.72 4.80 0.26
C LEU A 58 0.20 4.92 0.30
N ILE A 59 -0.35 6.09 0.69
CA ILE A 59 -1.80 6.34 0.65
C ILE A 59 -2.33 6.26 -0.79
N ALA A 60 -1.61 6.83 -1.76
CA ALA A 60 -2.00 6.76 -3.16
C ALA A 60 -2.02 5.32 -3.69
N ILE A 61 -1.02 4.51 -3.32
CA ILE A 61 -0.99 3.08 -3.68
C ILE A 61 -2.13 2.34 -3.00
N TYR A 62 -2.37 2.56 -1.70
CA TYR A 62 -3.46 1.92 -0.98
C TYR A 62 -4.82 2.23 -1.63
N GLY A 63 -5.07 3.49 -2.00
CA GLY A 63 -6.27 3.88 -2.74
C GLY A 63 -6.38 3.22 -4.12
N TYR A 64 -5.25 3.08 -4.84
CA TYR A 64 -5.23 2.33 -6.10
C TYR A 64 -5.60 0.85 -5.92
N LEU A 65 -5.13 0.20 -4.86
CA LEU A 65 -5.51 -1.17 -4.53
C LEU A 65 -7.00 -1.29 -4.25
N GLU A 66 -7.61 -0.28 -3.62
CA GLU A 66 -9.05 -0.25 -3.36
C GLU A 66 -9.85 -0.21 -4.68
N GLU A 67 -9.42 0.63 -5.63
CA GLU A 67 -9.99 0.68 -6.98
C GLU A 67 -9.84 -0.66 -7.71
N LYS A 68 -8.70 -1.34 -7.55
CA LYS A 68 -8.52 -2.69 -8.10
C LYS A 68 -9.50 -3.68 -7.47
N ALA A 69 -9.65 -3.70 -6.15
CA ALA A 69 -10.58 -4.60 -5.47
C ALA A 69 -12.03 -4.40 -5.93
N LYS A 70 -12.45 -3.15 -6.15
CA LYS A 70 -13.77 -2.80 -6.71
C LYS A 70 -13.96 -3.38 -8.11
N ALA A 71 -12.94 -3.32 -8.98
CA ALA A 71 -13.01 -3.87 -10.33
C ALA A 71 -13.11 -5.41 -10.38
N VAL A 72 -12.73 -6.11 -9.31
CA VAL A 72 -12.83 -7.58 -9.19
C VAL A 72 -14.10 -8.00 -8.43
N THR A 73 -14.85 -7.04 -7.87
CA THR A 73 -16.12 -7.33 -7.19
C THR A 73 -17.19 -7.67 -8.26
N PRO A 74 -17.87 -8.85 -8.18
CA PRO A 74 -18.80 -9.32 -9.21
C PRO A 74 -20.05 -8.45 -9.42
#